data_AF-A0A1E7EUB1-F1
#
_entry.id   AF-A0A1E7EUB1-F1
#
_cell.length_a   1.000
_cell.length_b   1.000
_cell.length_c   1.000
_cell.angle_alpha   90.00
_cell.angle_beta   90.00
_cell.angle_gamma   90.00
#
_symmetry.space_group_name_H-M   'P 1'
#
loop_
_entity.id
_entity.type
_entity.pdbx_description
1 polymer ?
#
loop_
_entity_poly.entity_id
_entity_poly.type
_entity_poly.pdbx_seq_one_letter_code
_entity_poly.pdbx_strand_id
1 'polypeptide(L)'
;MSSETEYWIYHEKQQALLCGQHALNNLVQANAFSAGQLAEIAYQLDQMELDYMAQNDEGGRNSKDYLNRIAEGSGNVDPSGNFSIEVLRSALKTKYSLDLPNVLAKDVNERFGVGDVTEMEGFICNKDAHWFAIRMINGRFWNLNSMDERPKIISHFKLATEIAGFQSSGYTVFCVPKGLPSACTTKAGSSVGLPQYWWKEDDLVKGKGKDAVTAATDTWRTAGSGMRLDGGSTSASGNLIEGLTEDEMLQMALSASLEPATIATTSGEKITLTLEPQAGAPGTAKILFRLPNGSRSARRFLESDSVGMVYAYVESESKDGQGKRLDLRFGFPPKEMQSIRTKTIGEASLSGEAIQCRFV
;
A
#
# COMPACT_ATOMS: atom_id res chain seq x y z
N MET A 1 -17.39 -23.68 -19.61
CA MET A 1 -17.58 -22.67 -18.56
C MET A 1 -16.46 -21.68 -18.73
N SER A 2 -16.74 -20.51 -19.27
CA SER A 2 -15.80 -19.39 -19.31
C SER A 2 -15.49 -18.98 -17.87
N SER A 3 -14.25 -19.14 -17.43
CA SER A 3 -13.80 -18.51 -16.18
C SER A 3 -14.02 -17.00 -16.35
N GLU A 4 -14.94 -16.41 -15.60
CA GLU A 4 -15.09 -14.95 -15.57
C GLU A 4 -13.77 -14.37 -15.08
N THR A 5 -13.05 -13.69 -15.97
CA THR A 5 -11.82 -12.99 -15.64
C THR A 5 -12.18 -11.83 -14.72
N GLU A 6 -11.77 -11.92 -13.46
CA GLU A 6 -12.03 -10.88 -12.45
C GLU A 6 -10.91 -9.84 -12.50
N TYR A 7 -11.26 -8.57 -12.66
CA TYR A 7 -10.29 -7.47 -12.68
C TYR A 7 -10.21 -6.76 -11.34
N TRP A 8 -8.98 -6.52 -10.91
CA TRP A 8 -8.64 -5.81 -9.68
C TRP A 8 -7.87 -4.54 -10.00
N ILE A 9 -8.22 -3.45 -9.32
CA ILE A 9 -7.62 -2.13 -9.49
C ILE A 9 -6.79 -1.82 -8.25
N TYR A 10 -5.49 -1.64 -8.45
CA TYR A 10 -4.61 -1.15 -7.42
C TYR A 10 -4.74 0.37 -7.29
N HIS A 11 -4.97 0.84 -6.07
CA HIS A 11 -5.07 2.25 -5.71
C HIS A 11 -4.53 2.47 -4.32
N GLU A 12 -3.26 2.86 -4.28
CA GLU A 12 -2.57 3.29 -3.08
C GLU A 12 -2.98 4.73 -2.74
N LYS A 13 -3.52 4.90 -1.54
CA LYS A 13 -3.83 6.22 -0.98
C LYS A 13 -2.57 6.83 -0.42
N GLN A 14 -2.43 8.15 -0.59
CA GLN A 14 -1.27 8.82 -0.04
C GLN A 14 -1.38 8.99 1.46
N GLN A 15 -0.27 8.77 2.13
CA GLN A 15 -0.05 9.12 3.53
C GLN A 15 1.06 10.18 3.50
N ALA A 16 0.70 11.45 3.71
CA ALA A 16 1.55 12.64 3.51
C ALA A 16 1.73 13.10 2.03
N LEU A 17 2.65 14.05 1.80
CA LEU A 17 2.88 14.76 0.52
C LEU A 17 3.69 13.93 -0.51
N LEU A 18 3.70 12.60 -0.40
CA LEU A 18 4.45 11.70 -1.29
C LEU A 18 3.66 11.36 -2.57
N CYS A 19 3.00 12.34 -3.17
CA CYS A 19 2.07 12.14 -4.27
C CYS A 19 2.74 11.49 -5.51
N GLY A 20 4.01 11.81 -5.79
CA GLY A 20 4.76 11.25 -6.92
C GLY A 20 4.94 9.73 -6.83
N GLN A 21 5.24 9.20 -5.64
CA GLN A 21 5.35 7.75 -5.42
C GLN A 21 4.04 7.04 -5.74
N HIS A 22 2.94 7.52 -5.13
CA HIS A 22 1.64 6.88 -5.28
C HIS A 22 1.10 7.02 -6.70
N ALA A 23 1.36 8.14 -7.38
CA ALA A 23 1.03 8.28 -8.79
C ALA A 23 1.73 7.22 -9.65
N LEU A 24 3.03 6.98 -9.45
CA LEU A 24 3.76 5.94 -10.18
C LEU A 24 3.25 4.52 -9.85
N ASN A 25 3.04 4.21 -8.57
CA ASN A 25 2.53 2.91 -8.12
C ASN A 25 1.13 2.62 -8.67
N ASN A 26 0.26 3.62 -8.63
CA ASN A 26 -1.09 3.53 -9.20
C ASN A 26 -1.04 3.38 -10.72
N LEU A 27 -0.13 4.06 -11.42
CA LEU A 27 0.02 3.92 -12.87
C LEU A 27 0.43 2.50 -13.26
N VAL A 28 1.42 1.92 -12.57
CA VAL A 28 1.93 0.57 -12.88
C VAL A 28 1.14 -0.57 -12.23
N GLN A 29 0.09 -0.23 -11.46
CA GLN A 29 -0.79 -1.15 -10.76
C GLN A 29 -0.06 -2.08 -9.76
N ALA A 30 0.94 -1.54 -9.05
CA ALA A 30 1.69 -2.26 -8.03
C ALA A 30 2.42 -1.31 -7.06
N ASN A 31 2.73 -1.78 -5.85
CA ASN A 31 3.68 -1.10 -4.95
C ASN A 31 5.12 -1.31 -5.45
N ALA A 32 5.48 -0.62 -6.53
CA ALA A 32 6.74 -0.81 -7.23
C ALA A 32 7.81 0.20 -6.81
N PHE A 33 7.42 1.39 -6.39
CA PHE A 33 8.30 2.51 -6.07
C PHE A 33 8.13 2.91 -4.62
N SER A 34 9.23 3.34 -4.02
CA SER A 34 9.27 3.88 -2.65
C SER A 34 9.92 5.26 -2.65
N ALA A 35 9.55 6.10 -1.67
CA ALA A 35 10.11 7.44 -1.52
C ALA A 35 11.63 7.44 -1.42
N GLY A 36 12.22 6.45 -0.74
CA GLY A 36 13.68 6.32 -0.64
C GLY A 36 14.35 6.07 -1.99
N GLN A 37 13.75 5.23 -2.84
CA GLN A 37 14.27 4.98 -4.20
C GLN A 37 14.14 6.22 -5.09
N LEU A 38 13.03 6.95 -4.99
CA LEU A 38 12.84 8.19 -5.75
C LEU A 38 13.79 9.30 -5.28
N ALA A 39 14.06 9.39 -3.98
CA ALA A 39 15.03 10.34 -3.43
C ALA A 39 16.46 10.05 -3.91
N GLU A 40 16.84 8.78 -4.01
CA GLU A 40 18.14 8.39 -4.58
C GLU A 40 18.24 8.80 -6.06
N ILE A 41 17.18 8.58 -6.85
CA ILE A 41 17.14 9.02 -8.25
C ILE A 41 17.26 10.54 -8.35
N ALA A 42 16.56 11.28 -7.49
CA ALA A 42 16.64 12.74 -7.45
C ALA A 42 18.04 13.24 -7.13
N TYR A 43 18.69 12.64 -6.13
CA TYR A 43 20.07 12.96 -5.78
C TYR A 43 21.02 12.72 -6.96
N GLN A 44 20.88 11.59 -7.66
CA GLN A 44 21.68 11.30 -8.84
C GLN A 44 21.46 12.30 -9.99
N LEU A 45 20.21 12.73 -10.21
CA LEU A 45 19.89 13.78 -11.19
C LEU A 45 20.53 15.11 -10.81
N ASP A 46 20.43 15.53 -9.55
CA ASP A 46 21.09 16.75 -9.07
C ASP A 46 22.62 16.69 -9.26
N GLN A 47 23.26 15.54 -8.99
CA GLN A 47 24.70 15.38 -9.24
C GLN A 47 25.05 15.48 -10.72
N MET A 48 24.26 14.86 -11.60
CA MET A 48 24.48 14.96 -13.05
C MET A 48 24.29 16.38 -13.57
N GLU A 49 23.30 17.12 -13.07
CA GLU A 49 23.11 18.54 -13.38
C GLU A 49 24.33 19.38 -12.94
N LEU A 50 24.81 19.17 -11.71
CA LEU A 50 25.99 19.86 -11.17
C LEU A 50 27.25 19.56 -11.97
N ASP A 51 27.50 18.29 -12.29
CA ASP A 51 28.67 17.90 -13.09
C ASP A 51 28.59 18.47 -14.51
N TYR A 52 27.39 18.51 -15.12
CA TYR A 52 27.17 19.14 -16.41
C TYR A 52 27.44 20.66 -16.36
N MET A 53 26.98 21.35 -15.31
CA MET A 53 27.27 22.78 -15.11
C MET A 53 28.78 23.02 -14.93
N ALA A 54 29.44 22.20 -14.12
CA ALA A 54 30.87 22.31 -13.88
C ALA A 54 31.74 22.03 -15.13
N GLN A 55 31.24 21.26 -16.10
CA GLN A 55 31.96 20.96 -17.34
C GLN A 55 31.77 22.04 -18.41
N ASN A 56 30.61 22.71 -18.43
CA ASN A 56 30.27 23.65 -19.51
C ASN A 56 30.49 25.13 -19.15
N ASP A 57 30.76 25.44 -17.88
CA ASP A 57 31.06 26.79 -17.44
C ASP A 57 32.58 27.05 -17.35
N GLU A 58 33.05 28.19 -17.84
CA GLU A 58 34.47 28.57 -17.83
C GLU A 58 35.07 28.61 -16.42
N GLY A 59 34.23 28.86 -15.40
CA GLY A 59 34.60 28.82 -13.98
C GLY A 59 34.55 27.44 -13.32
N GLY A 60 34.04 26.43 -14.03
CA GLY A 60 33.80 25.08 -13.52
C GLY A 60 33.10 25.06 -12.16
N ARG A 61 33.64 24.29 -11.20
CA ARG A 61 33.11 24.20 -9.83
C ARG A 61 33.28 25.48 -8.99
N ASN A 62 34.03 26.46 -9.48
CA ASN A 62 34.21 27.75 -8.82
C ASN A 62 33.32 28.84 -9.43
N SER A 63 32.50 28.51 -10.44
CA SER A 63 31.56 29.46 -11.01
C SER A 63 30.53 29.91 -9.98
N LYS A 64 30.12 31.18 -10.08
CA LYS A 64 29.07 31.76 -9.24
C LYS A 64 27.76 30.97 -9.36
N ASP A 65 27.44 30.50 -10.57
CA ASP A 65 26.19 29.77 -10.82
C ASP A 65 26.22 28.37 -10.21
N TYR A 66 27.38 27.69 -10.24
CA TYR A 66 27.57 26.41 -9.56
C TYR A 66 27.41 26.55 -8.04
N LEU A 67 28.02 27.58 -7.43
CA LEU A 67 27.91 27.84 -5.99
C LEU A 67 26.47 28.20 -5.59
N ASN A 68 25.76 28.97 -6.42
CA ASN A 68 24.35 29.29 -6.19
C ASN A 68 23.47 28.03 -6.25
N ARG A 69 23.66 27.16 -7.27
CA ARG A 69 22.91 25.90 -7.41
C ARG A 69 23.11 24.98 -6.19
N ILE A 70 24.34 24.89 -5.67
CA ILE A 70 24.61 24.14 -4.44
C ILE A 70 23.89 24.77 -3.23
N ALA A 71 23.87 26.10 -3.13
CA ALA A 71 23.20 26.81 -2.04
C ALA A 71 21.67 26.67 -2.09
N GLU A 72 21.07 26.57 -3.28
CA GLU A 72 19.63 26.36 -3.48
C GLU A 72 19.16 24.96 -3.04
N GLY A 73 20.07 23.97 -2.98
CA GLY A 73 19.76 22.59 -2.60
C GLY A 73 19.23 21.75 -3.76
N SER A 74 18.44 20.70 -3.47
CA SER A 74 17.91 19.83 -4.52
C SER A 74 16.86 20.56 -5.36
N GLY A 75 16.97 20.45 -6.69
CA GLY A 75 15.93 20.93 -7.61
C GLY A 75 14.90 19.84 -7.94
N ASN A 76 15.25 18.59 -7.63
CA ASN A 76 14.49 17.41 -8.00
C ASN A 76 13.59 16.89 -6.86
N VAL A 77 13.87 17.31 -5.61
CA VAL A 77 13.06 17.01 -4.42
C VAL A 77 12.89 18.26 -3.58
N ASP A 78 11.65 18.59 -3.25
CA ASP A 78 11.35 19.69 -2.32
C ASP A 78 11.41 19.23 -0.84
N PRO A 79 11.44 20.16 0.14
CA PRO A 79 11.45 19.81 1.57
C PRO A 79 10.22 19.05 2.06
N SER A 80 9.15 19.05 1.28
CA SER A 80 7.90 18.34 1.57
C SER A 80 7.90 16.90 1.02
N GLY A 81 8.88 16.54 0.21
CA GLY A 81 9.00 15.23 -0.43
C GLY A 81 8.29 15.12 -1.79
N ASN A 82 7.95 16.25 -2.43
CA ASN A 82 7.49 16.23 -3.82
C ASN A 82 8.67 16.09 -4.78
N PHE A 83 8.48 15.21 -5.76
CA PHE A 83 9.49 14.92 -6.78
C PHE A 83 9.20 15.72 -8.06
N SER A 84 10.26 16.10 -8.77
CA SER A 84 10.19 16.67 -10.11
C SER A 84 9.74 15.63 -11.16
N ILE A 85 9.36 16.10 -12.34
CA ILE A 85 9.00 15.20 -13.45
C ILE A 85 10.20 14.38 -13.93
N GLU A 86 11.41 14.91 -13.87
CA GLU A 86 12.64 14.23 -14.26
C GLU A 86 12.86 12.96 -13.44
N VAL A 87 12.59 13.04 -12.12
CA VAL A 87 12.65 11.88 -11.21
C VAL A 87 11.66 10.80 -11.64
N LEU A 88 10.40 11.19 -11.87
CA LEU A 88 9.33 10.27 -12.28
C LEU A 88 9.63 9.62 -13.64
N ARG A 89 10.16 10.39 -14.59
CA ARG A 89 10.64 9.91 -15.89
C ARG A 89 11.76 8.91 -15.75
N SER A 90 12.79 9.24 -14.99
CA SER A 90 13.95 8.37 -14.76
C SER A 90 13.52 7.07 -14.07
N ALA A 91 12.63 7.14 -13.08
CA ALA A 91 12.13 5.98 -12.38
C ALA A 91 11.38 4.99 -13.31
N LEU A 92 10.47 5.50 -14.15
CA LEU A 92 9.76 4.68 -15.13
C LEU A 92 10.70 4.13 -16.22
N LYS A 93 11.64 4.96 -16.68
CA LYS A 93 12.60 4.56 -17.71
C LYS A 93 13.52 3.45 -17.22
N THR A 94 14.09 3.59 -16.02
CA THR A 94 15.04 2.61 -15.47
C THR A 94 14.37 1.28 -15.12
N LYS A 95 13.14 1.31 -14.57
CA LYS A 95 12.50 0.08 -14.07
C LYS A 95 11.66 -0.64 -15.13
N TYR A 96 11.02 0.10 -16.04
CA TYR A 96 10.07 -0.46 -17.01
C TYR A 96 10.42 -0.13 -18.47
N SER A 97 11.51 0.60 -18.73
CA SER A 97 11.87 1.09 -20.07
C SER A 97 10.79 1.98 -20.71
N LEU A 98 9.95 2.62 -19.89
CA LEU A 98 8.83 3.44 -20.34
C LEU A 98 9.22 4.91 -20.52
N ASP A 99 8.70 5.51 -21.58
CA ASP A 99 8.78 6.95 -21.82
C ASP A 99 7.54 7.65 -21.26
N LEU A 100 7.72 8.84 -20.70
CA LEU A 100 6.66 9.68 -20.16
C LEU A 100 6.69 11.08 -20.83
N PRO A 101 6.41 11.20 -22.14
CA PRO A 101 6.35 12.49 -22.84
C PRO A 101 5.20 13.37 -22.35
N ASN A 102 5.31 14.68 -22.58
CA ASN A 102 4.20 15.60 -22.38
C ASN A 102 3.18 15.37 -23.50
N VAL A 103 1.89 15.28 -23.18
CA VAL A 103 0.83 15.01 -24.17
C VAL A 103 0.73 16.10 -25.26
N LEU A 104 1.23 17.30 -25.00
CA LEU A 104 1.26 18.43 -25.94
C LEU A 104 2.48 18.41 -26.88
N ALA A 105 3.44 17.51 -26.67
CA ALA A 105 4.59 17.42 -27.58
C ALA A 105 4.13 16.92 -28.96
N LYS A 106 4.54 17.67 -30.00
CA LYS A 106 3.99 17.54 -31.37
C LYS A 106 4.24 16.17 -31.99
N ASP A 107 5.32 15.51 -31.58
CA ASP A 107 5.80 14.24 -32.13
C ASP A 107 5.26 13.03 -31.38
N VAL A 108 4.51 13.18 -30.29
CA VAL A 108 4.12 12.02 -29.44
C VAL A 108 3.25 11.02 -30.21
N ASN A 109 2.22 11.50 -30.89
CA ASN A 109 1.31 10.63 -31.63
C ASN A 109 2.05 9.89 -32.76
N GLU A 110 2.91 10.60 -33.49
CA GLU A 110 3.71 10.02 -34.59
C GLU A 110 4.77 9.04 -34.06
N ARG A 111 5.54 9.43 -33.04
CA ARG A 111 6.64 8.66 -32.45
C ARG A 111 6.17 7.33 -31.87
N PHE A 112 4.97 7.29 -31.29
CA PHE A 112 4.44 6.10 -30.64
C PHE A 112 3.33 5.40 -31.44
N GLY A 113 3.01 5.90 -32.64
CA GLY A 113 2.00 5.34 -33.52
C GLY A 113 0.63 5.27 -32.84
N VAL A 114 0.22 6.37 -32.21
CA VAL A 114 -1.05 6.51 -31.48
C VAL A 114 -1.89 7.56 -32.20
N GLY A 115 -3.11 7.21 -32.59
CA GLY A 115 -4.00 8.10 -33.35
C GLY A 115 -4.69 9.16 -32.50
N ASP A 116 -5.00 8.84 -31.24
CA ASP A 116 -5.72 9.72 -30.32
C ASP A 116 -5.32 9.48 -28.86
N VAL A 117 -5.57 10.46 -27.99
CA VAL A 117 -5.37 10.40 -26.54
C VAL A 117 -6.07 9.18 -25.93
N THR A 118 -7.19 8.73 -26.50
CA THR A 118 -7.96 7.57 -26.03
C THR A 118 -7.27 6.21 -26.23
N GLU A 119 -6.27 6.14 -27.12
CA GLU A 119 -5.47 4.94 -27.35
C GLU A 119 -4.26 4.83 -26.40
N MET A 120 -3.97 5.89 -25.62
CA MET A 120 -2.88 5.89 -24.66
C MET A 120 -3.21 5.00 -23.46
N GLU A 121 -2.23 4.25 -23.00
CA GLU A 121 -2.39 3.29 -21.91
C GLU A 121 -2.49 3.94 -20.51
N GLY A 122 -1.92 5.13 -20.31
CA GLY A 122 -2.02 5.85 -19.05
C GLY A 122 -1.48 7.28 -19.10
N PHE A 123 -1.69 8.01 -18.02
CA PHE A 123 -1.31 9.40 -17.86
C PHE A 123 -0.83 9.69 -16.44
N ILE A 124 0.08 10.65 -16.34
CA ILE A 124 0.47 11.29 -15.09
C ILE A 124 0.13 12.76 -15.23
N CYS A 125 -0.66 13.28 -14.29
CA CYS A 125 -1.11 14.66 -14.28
C CYS A 125 -0.50 15.39 -13.09
N ASN A 126 -0.13 16.66 -13.29
CA ASN A 126 0.37 17.54 -12.25
C ASN A 126 -0.38 18.86 -12.20
N LYS A 127 -0.71 19.32 -10.99
CA LYS A 127 -1.13 20.70 -10.73
C LYS A 127 -0.78 21.07 -9.30
N ASP A 128 -0.31 22.30 -9.09
CA ASP A 128 -0.05 22.87 -7.76
C ASP A 128 0.78 21.92 -6.87
N ALA A 129 1.86 21.35 -7.42
CA ALA A 129 2.73 20.37 -6.77
C ALA A 129 2.06 19.03 -6.37
N HIS A 130 0.91 18.69 -6.94
CA HIS A 130 0.24 17.40 -6.73
C HIS A 130 0.28 16.52 -7.99
N TRP A 131 0.75 15.28 -7.83
CA TRP A 131 0.81 14.26 -8.87
C TRP A 131 -0.31 13.22 -8.71
N PHE A 132 -0.95 12.84 -9.80
CA PHE A 132 -1.86 11.69 -9.83
C PHE A 132 -1.82 10.96 -11.17
N ALA A 133 -2.28 9.70 -11.16
CA ALA A 133 -2.32 8.86 -12.34
C ALA A 133 -3.74 8.68 -12.89
N ILE A 134 -3.83 8.54 -14.20
CA ILE A 134 -5.00 7.99 -14.89
C ILE A 134 -4.53 6.76 -15.65
N ARG A 135 -5.21 5.61 -15.50
CA ARG A 135 -4.76 4.34 -16.11
C ARG A 135 -5.90 3.64 -16.83
N MET A 136 -5.62 3.11 -18.03
CA MET A 136 -6.54 2.22 -18.73
C MET A 136 -6.46 0.81 -18.13
N ILE A 137 -7.61 0.30 -17.66
CA ILE A 137 -7.76 -1.05 -17.11
C ILE A 137 -9.07 -1.61 -17.66
N ASN A 138 -9.01 -2.79 -18.29
CA ASN A 138 -10.17 -3.47 -18.88
C ASN A 138 -11.01 -2.56 -19.82
N GLY A 139 -10.33 -1.78 -20.66
CA GLY A 139 -10.97 -0.86 -21.62
C GLY A 139 -11.64 0.38 -20.99
N ARG A 140 -11.47 0.60 -19.68
CA ARG A 140 -11.97 1.78 -18.96
C ARG A 140 -10.80 2.58 -18.40
N PHE A 141 -10.93 3.90 -18.40
CA PHE A 141 -9.95 4.76 -17.74
C PHE A 141 -10.36 4.99 -16.30
N TRP A 142 -9.37 5.02 -15.42
CA TRP A 142 -9.57 5.21 -13.99
C TRP A 142 -8.73 6.37 -13.52
N ASN A 143 -9.37 7.36 -12.89
CA ASN A 143 -8.67 8.36 -12.10
C ASN A 143 -8.24 7.72 -10.78
N LEU A 144 -6.93 7.62 -10.60
CA LEU A 144 -6.27 7.01 -9.45
C LEU A 144 -5.57 8.07 -8.60
N ASN A 145 -6.23 9.22 -8.41
CA ASN A 145 -5.77 10.23 -7.47
C ASN A 145 -5.67 9.64 -6.07
N SER A 146 -4.46 9.65 -5.51
CA SER A 146 -4.14 9.11 -4.19
C SER A 146 -4.82 9.85 -3.04
N MET A 147 -5.31 11.08 -3.28
CA MET A 147 -6.14 11.84 -2.33
C MET A 147 -7.60 11.37 -2.30
N ASP A 148 -8.07 10.73 -3.37
CA ASP A 148 -9.44 10.24 -3.42
C ASP A 148 -9.60 8.99 -2.54
N GLU A 149 -10.82 8.77 -2.04
CA GLU A 149 -11.09 7.59 -1.22
C GLU A 149 -11.00 6.28 -2.00
N ARG A 150 -11.23 6.34 -3.31
CA ARG A 150 -11.33 5.18 -4.21
C ARG A 150 -11.14 5.61 -5.67
N PRO A 151 -10.84 4.66 -6.58
CA PRO A 151 -10.77 4.92 -8.01
C PRO A 151 -12.08 5.48 -8.57
N LYS A 152 -11.99 6.48 -9.45
CA LYS A 152 -13.15 7.02 -10.18
C LYS A 152 -13.07 6.63 -11.65
N ILE A 153 -14.15 6.08 -12.17
CA ILE A 153 -14.24 5.73 -13.59
C ILE A 153 -14.32 6.98 -14.45
N ILE A 154 -13.49 7.04 -15.49
CA ILE A 154 -13.55 8.00 -16.58
C ILE A 154 -14.04 7.24 -17.81
N SER A 155 -15.16 7.69 -18.37
CA SER A 155 -15.69 7.11 -19.60
C SER A 155 -14.71 7.35 -20.75
N HIS A 156 -14.48 6.33 -21.58
CA HIS A 156 -13.62 6.43 -22.76
C HIS A 156 -14.00 7.63 -23.65
N PHE A 157 -15.31 7.84 -23.88
CA PHE A 157 -15.83 8.96 -24.68
C PHE A 157 -15.63 10.35 -24.03
N LYS A 158 -15.38 10.40 -22.72
CA LYS A 158 -15.14 11.64 -21.97
C LYS A 158 -13.67 11.91 -21.74
N LEU A 159 -12.78 10.93 -21.91
CA LEU A 159 -11.36 11.08 -21.60
C LEU A 159 -10.74 12.29 -22.31
N ALA A 160 -10.92 12.40 -23.63
CA ALA A 160 -10.35 13.52 -24.38
C ALA A 160 -10.83 14.88 -23.85
N THR A 161 -12.10 14.98 -23.46
CA THR A 161 -12.68 16.20 -22.86
C THR A 161 -12.12 16.44 -21.45
N GLU A 162 -11.94 15.40 -20.64
CA GLU A 162 -11.34 15.54 -19.31
C GLU A 162 -9.87 15.96 -19.38
N ILE A 163 -9.07 15.34 -20.27
CA ILE A 163 -7.67 15.73 -20.48
C ILE A 163 -7.56 17.18 -20.98
N ALA A 164 -8.39 17.58 -21.95
CA ALA A 164 -8.45 18.97 -22.39
C ALA A 164 -8.90 19.91 -21.26
N GLY A 165 -9.87 19.47 -20.44
CA GLY A 165 -10.32 20.17 -19.23
C GLY A 165 -9.18 20.39 -18.24
N PHE A 166 -8.37 19.36 -17.98
CA PHE A 166 -7.18 19.47 -17.13
C PHE A 166 -6.17 20.46 -17.70
N GLN A 167 -5.86 20.39 -18.99
CA GLN A 167 -4.96 21.35 -19.64
C GLN A 167 -5.45 22.79 -19.49
N SER A 168 -6.74 23.04 -19.76
CA SER A 168 -7.34 24.38 -19.61
C SER A 168 -7.35 24.89 -18.16
N SER A 169 -7.36 23.97 -17.20
CA SER A 169 -7.34 24.25 -15.76
C SER A 169 -5.92 24.39 -15.19
N GLY A 170 -4.90 24.41 -16.06
CA GLY A 170 -3.49 24.60 -15.70
C GLY A 170 -2.75 23.32 -15.33
N TYR A 171 -3.30 22.13 -15.57
CA TYR A 171 -2.57 20.89 -15.34
C TYR A 171 -1.53 20.65 -16.43
N THR A 172 -0.37 20.17 -16.02
CA THR A 172 0.59 19.56 -16.94
C THR A 172 0.29 18.07 -17.03
N VAL A 173 0.06 17.57 -18.24
CA VAL A 173 -0.33 16.17 -18.49
C VAL A 173 0.77 15.47 -19.28
N PHE A 174 1.22 14.35 -18.74
CA PHE A 174 2.15 13.44 -19.38
C PHE A 174 1.45 12.13 -19.68
N CYS A 175 1.81 11.47 -20.78
CA CYS A 175 1.18 10.22 -21.21
C CYS A 175 2.20 9.09 -21.27
N VAL A 176 1.73 7.86 -21.03
CA VAL A 176 2.44 6.62 -21.34
C VAL A 176 1.69 5.92 -22.46
N PRO A 177 2.22 5.95 -23.69
CA PRO A 177 1.51 5.45 -24.86
C PRO A 177 1.19 3.96 -24.78
N LYS A 178 2.21 3.12 -24.53
CA LYS A 178 2.10 1.65 -24.48
C LYS A 178 3.15 1.05 -23.55
N GLY A 179 2.94 -0.19 -23.13
CA GLY A 179 3.95 -1.03 -22.46
C GLY A 179 3.88 -1.00 -20.94
N LEU A 180 2.82 -0.43 -20.36
CA LEU A 180 2.61 -0.54 -18.93
C LEU A 180 2.23 -1.99 -18.56
N PRO A 181 2.52 -2.44 -17.32
CA PRO A 181 2.18 -3.78 -16.88
C PRO A 181 0.69 -4.09 -17.03
N SER A 182 0.38 -5.33 -17.39
CA SER A 182 -1.00 -5.83 -17.49
C SER A 182 -1.74 -5.67 -16.17
N ALA A 183 -3.02 -5.32 -16.26
CA ALA A 183 -3.89 -5.22 -15.10
C ALA A 183 -4.00 -6.56 -14.36
N CYS A 184 -4.26 -6.49 -13.06
CA CYS A 184 -4.43 -7.69 -12.24
C CYS A 184 -5.76 -8.39 -12.59
N THR A 185 -5.67 -9.61 -13.13
CA THR A 185 -6.83 -10.41 -13.54
C THR A 185 -7.08 -11.63 -12.65
N THR A 186 -6.35 -11.75 -11.54
CA THR A 186 -6.46 -12.90 -10.64
C THR A 186 -6.47 -12.45 -9.19
N LYS A 187 -7.25 -13.16 -8.37
CA LYS A 187 -7.29 -12.96 -6.91
C LYS A 187 -5.93 -13.23 -6.23
N ALA A 188 -5.06 -14.04 -6.86
CA ALA A 188 -3.69 -14.24 -6.39
C ALA A 188 -2.82 -13.00 -6.66
N GLY A 189 -3.01 -12.31 -7.79
CA GLY A 189 -2.30 -11.07 -8.09
C GLY A 189 -2.67 -9.92 -7.15
N SER A 190 -3.92 -9.87 -6.66
CA SER A 190 -4.34 -8.89 -5.64
C SER A 190 -3.78 -9.16 -4.24
N SER A 191 -3.00 -10.24 -4.06
CA SER A 191 -2.24 -10.48 -2.82
C SER A 191 -0.84 -9.85 -2.85
N VAL A 192 -0.43 -9.27 -3.99
CA VAL A 192 0.82 -8.52 -4.13
C VAL A 192 0.62 -7.10 -3.59
N GLY A 193 1.21 -6.79 -2.44
CA GLY A 193 1.02 -5.53 -1.73
C GLY A 193 -0.12 -5.60 -0.70
N LEU A 194 -0.53 -4.45 -0.18
CA LEU A 194 -1.54 -4.40 0.88
C LEU A 194 -2.96 -4.64 0.32
N PRO A 195 -3.73 -5.62 0.84
CA PRO A 195 -5.06 -5.94 0.32
C PRO A 195 -6.06 -4.77 0.33
N GLN A 196 -5.88 -3.78 1.22
CA GLN A 196 -6.75 -2.60 1.29
C GLN A 196 -6.66 -1.67 0.06
N TYR A 197 -5.60 -1.80 -0.73
CA TYR A 197 -5.40 -0.98 -1.93
C TYR A 197 -5.92 -1.66 -3.20
N TRP A 198 -6.40 -2.89 -3.10
CA TRP A 198 -6.95 -3.63 -4.23
C TRP A 198 -8.47 -3.55 -4.21
N TRP A 199 -9.04 -2.93 -5.25
CA TRP A 199 -10.47 -2.77 -5.43
C TRP A 199 -10.99 -3.71 -6.50
N LYS A 200 -12.15 -4.33 -6.28
CA LYS A 200 -12.81 -5.12 -7.31
C LYS A 200 -13.46 -4.20 -8.34
N GLU A 201 -13.09 -4.37 -9.62
CA GLU A 201 -13.58 -3.50 -10.69
C GLU A 201 -15.11 -3.47 -10.77
N ASP A 202 -15.75 -4.65 -10.69
CA ASP A 202 -17.20 -4.79 -10.79
C ASP A 202 -17.97 -3.96 -9.76
N ASP A 203 -17.44 -3.85 -8.54
CA ASP A 203 -18.10 -3.10 -7.47
C ASP A 203 -17.98 -1.59 -7.69
N LEU A 204 -16.84 -1.14 -8.23
CA LEU A 204 -16.62 0.25 -8.61
C LEU A 204 -17.54 0.65 -9.79
N VAL A 205 -17.70 -0.23 -10.79
CA VAL A 205 -18.59 0.00 -11.94
C VAL A 205 -20.06 0.02 -11.52
N LYS A 206 -20.47 -0.88 -10.62
CA LYS A 206 -21.85 -0.92 -10.06
C LYS A 206 -22.16 0.26 -9.14
N GLY A 207 -21.20 1.14 -8.91
CA GLY A 207 -21.41 2.36 -8.14
C GLY A 207 -21.66 2.10 -6.67
N LYS A 208 -21.17 0.98 -6.12
CA LYS A 208 -21.41 0.55 -4.73
C LYS A 208 -20.87 1.48 -3.64
N GLY A 209 -20.52 2.73 -3.94
CA GLY A 209 -20.30 3.74 -2.90
C GLY A 209 -19.33 3.28 -1.80
N LYS A 210 -19.86 3.27 -0.58
CA LYS A 210 -19.20 2.82 0.64
C LYS A 210 -19.15 1.28 0.79
N ASP A 211 -19.93 0.56 0.00
CA ASP A 211 -20.03 -0.90 -0.04
C ASP A 211 -19.10 -1.51 -1.10
N ALA A 212 -18.27 -0.69 -1.76
CA ALA A 212 -17.27 -1.19 -2.70
C ALA A 212 -16.22 -1.98 -1.93
N VAL A 213 -16.02 -3.24 -2.33
CA VAL A 213 -15.21 -4.19 -1.58
C VAL A 213 -13.74 -4.08 -2.01
N THR A 214 -12.86 -3.92 -1.02
CA THR A 214 -11.42 -4.10 -1.20
C THR A 214 -11.04 -5.56 -0.95
N ALA A 215 -9.86 -6.01 -1.38
CA ALA A 215 -9.38 -7.35 -1.07
C ALA A 215 -9.19 -7.59 0.45
N ALA A 216 -9.16 -6.52 1.27
CA ALA A 216 -9.17 -6.63 2.73
C ALA A 216 -10.57 -6.92 3.30
N THR A 217 -11.62 -6.35 2.71
CA THR A 217 -13.02 -6.45 3.18
C THR A 217 -13.83 -7.52 2.45
N ASP A 218 -13.22 -8.26 1.52
CA ASP A 218 -13.88 -9.34 0.80
C ASP A 218 -14.24 -10.49 1.74
N THR A 219 -15.52 -10.56 2.12
CA THR A 219 -16.10 -11.63 2.95
C THR A 219 -15.96 -13.02 2.32
N TRP A 220 -15.71 -13.08 1.00
CA TRP A 220 -15.48 -14.32 0.26
C TRP A 220 -13.99 -14.68 0.14
N ARG A 221 -13.09 -13.99 0.85
CA ARG A 221 -11.66 -14.35 0.94
C ARG A 221 -11.43 -15.62 1.76
N THR A 222 -12.28 -15.87 2.76
CA THR A 222 -12.21 -17.04 3.65
C THR A 222 -13.34 -18.04 3.39
N ALA A 223 -14.31 -17.68 2.54
CA ALA A 223 -15.34 -18.61 2.10
C ALA A 223 -14.72 -19.65 1.17
N GLY A 224 -14.34 -20.79 1.74
CA GLY A 224 -14.02 -21.99 0.96
C GLY A 224 -15.15 -22.30 -0.03
N SER A 225 -14.80 -22.99 -1.12
CA SER A 225 -15.74 -23.48 -2.16
C SER A 225 -17.12 -23.79 -1.58
N GLY A 226 -18.06 -22.84 -1.71
CA GLY A 226 -19.35 -22.92 -1.05
C GLY A 226 -20.14 -24.14 -1.53
N MET A 227 -20.83 -24.81 -0.60
CA MET A 227 -21.77 -25.86 -0.95
C MET A 227 -22.89 -25.28 -1.84
N ARG A 228 -23.14 -25.94 -2.97
CA ARG A 228 -24.27 -25.62 -3.84
C ARG A 228 -25.58 -25.87 -3.10
N LEU A 229 -26.61 -25.09 -3.43
CA LEU A 229 -27.99 -25.28 -2.94
C LEU A 229 -28.62 -26.62 -3.36
N ASP A 230 -27.99 -27.37 -4.27
CA ASP A 230 -28.37 -28.72 -4.68
C ASP A 230 -27.57 -29.84 -3.98
N GLY A 231 -26.72 -29.50 -2.99
CA GLY A 231 -25.92 -30.47 -2.24
C GLY A 231 -24.72 -31.05 -2.99
N GLY A 232 -24.41 -30.58 -4.20
CA GLY A 232 -23.23 -31.03 -4.95
C GLY A 232 -21.95 -30.30 -4.55
N SER A 233 -20.95 -31.02 -4.04
CA SER A 233 -19.57 -30.54 -3.91
C SER A 233 -18.80 -30.79 -5.21
N THR A 234 -18.11 -29.77 -5.74
CA THR A 234 -17.08 -29.96 -6.76
C THR A 234 -15.69 -30.01 -6.11
N SER A 235 -15.01 -31.13 -6.35
CA SER A 235 -13.60 -31.47 -6.05
C SER A 235 -13.20 -31.77 -4.60
N ALA A 236 -13.26 -33.07 -4.28
CA ALA A 236 -12.12 -33.92 -3.90
C ALA A 236 -10.93 -33.26 -3.16
N SER A 237 -10.98 -33.34 -1.83
CA SER A 237 -9.89 -33.61 -0.86
C SER A 237 -10.55 -33.46 0.51
N GLY A 238 -11.07 -34.50 1.16
CA GLY A 238 -10.29 -35.56 1.78
C GLY A 238 -10.22 -35.30 3.28
N ASN A 239 -11.22 -35.83 4.01
CA ASN A 239 -11.32 -36.12 5.45
C ASN A 239 -10.92 -35.04 6.45
N LEU A 240 -11.81 -34.69 7.41
CA LEU A 240 -11.43 -34.42 8.82
C LEU A 240 -12.60 -34.06 9.78
N ILE A 241 -13.88 -34.20 9.42
CA ILE A 241 -14.98 -33.98 10.38
C ILE A 241 -16.00 -35.12 10.28
N GLU A 242 -15.60 -36.27 10.78
CA GLU A 242 -16.50 -37.40 11.02
C GLU A 242 -16.57 -37.59 12.55
N GLY A 243 -17.70 -37.24 13.17
CA GLY A 243 -17.96 -37.58 14.58
C GLY A 243 -18.62 -36.53 15.50
N LEU A 244 -18.99 -35.34 15.02
CA LEU A 244 -19.73 -34.37 15.87
C LEU A 244 -21.24 -34.56 15.74
N THR A 245 -21.93 -34.54 16.88
CA THR A 245 -23.40 -34.68 16.91
C THR A 245 -24.08 -33.36 16.53
N GLU A 246 -25.30 -33.43 15.96
CA GLU A 246 -26.05 -32.24 15.49
C GLU A 246 -26.19 -31.15 16.58
N ASP A 247 -26.31 -31.56 17.84
CA ASP A 247 -26.43 -30.63 18.98
C ASP A 247 -25.14 -29.82 19.22
N GLU A 248 -23.96 -30.40 19.00
CA GLU A 248 -22.68 -29.70 19.16
C GLU A 248 -22.46 -28.67 18.03
N MET A 249 -22.91 -29.00 16.81
CA MET A 249 -22.91 -28.06 15.69
C MET A 249 -23.90 -26.91 15.91
N LEU A 250 -25.09 -27.21 16.44
CA LEU A 250 -26.12 -26.20 16.72
C LEU A 250 -25.67 -25.22 17.81
N GLN A 251 -24.97 -25.74 18.83
CA GLN A 251 -24.47 -24.94 19.95
C GLN A 251 -23.28 -24.05 19.53
N MET A 252 -22.47 -24.48 18.58
CA MET A 252 -21.39 -23.68 17.98
C MET A 252 -21.92 -22.57 17.05
N ALA A 253 -23.02 -22.82 16.33
CA ALA A 253 -23.66 -21.81 15.49
C ALA A 253 -24.37 -20.71 16.30
N LEU A 254 -24.97 -21.08 17.45
CA LEU A 254 -25.64 -20.13 18.34
C LEU A 254 -24.67 -19.19 19.06
N SER A 255 -23.46 -19.66 19.40
CA SER A 255 -22.43 -18.83 20.05
C SER A 255 -21.83 -17.79 19.09
N ALA A 256 -21.70 -18.12 17.80
CA ALA A 256 -21.20 -17.20 16.77
C ALA A 256 -22.16 -16.03 16.47
N SER A 257 -23.46 -16.16 16.79
CA SER A 257 -24.46 -15.10 16.56
C SER A 257 -24.62 -14.11 17.73
N LEU A 258 -23.92 -14.31 18.86
CA LEU A 258 -24.17 -13.56 20.10
C LEU A 258 -23.13 -12.47 20.42
N GLU A 259 -22.25 -12.11 19.48
CA GLU A 259 -21.36 -10.95 19.68
C GLU A 259 -22.02 -9.63 19.27
N PRO A 260 -22.04 -8.60 20.13
CA PRO A 260 -22.64 -7.31 19.81
C PRO A 260 -21.79 -6.48 18.85
N ALA A 261 -22.44 -5.93 17.82
CA ALA A 261 -21.88 -4.94 16.91
C ALA A 261 -21.37 -3.71 17.69
N THR A 262 -20.08 -3.38 17.57
CA THR A 262 -19.53 -2.12 18.09
C THR A 262 -19.18 -1.16 16.95
N ILE A 263 -19.64 0.07 17.17
CA ILE A 263 -19.70 1.22 16.26
C ILE A 263 -18.29 1.79 16.04
N ALA A 264 -17.93 2.06 14.78
CA ALA A 264 -16.70 2.74 14.40
C ALA A 264 -16.78 4.25 14.66
N THR A 265 -15.79 4.82 15.33
CA THR A 265 -15.47 6.26 15.31
C THR A 265 -13.95 6.43 15.29
N THR A 266 -13.51 7.43 14.53
CA THR A 266 -12.15 7.75 14.08
C THR A 266 -11.19 8.25 15.17
N SER A 267 -9.90 7.87 15.08
CA SER A 267 -8.67 8.71 15.18
C SER A 267 -7.48 7.98 15.84
N GLY A 268 -6.31 8.02 15.16
CA GLY A 268 -5.00 7.59 15.66
C GLY A 268 -4.73 6.09 15.48
N GLU A 269 -3.72 5.75 14.67
CA GLU A 269 -3.24 4.38 14.44
C GLU A 269 -2.62 3.79 15.72
N LYS A 270 -3.47 3.45 16.70
CA LYS A 270 -3.13 2.50 17.76
C LYS A 270 -3.32 1.12 17.18
N ILE A 271 -2.26 0.31 17.19
CA ILE A 271 -2.37 -1.13 17.00
C ILE A 271 -3.38 -1.63 18.04
N THR A 272 -4.61 -1.94 17.60
CA THR A 272 -5.68 -2.39 18.49
C THR A 272 -5.34 -3.78 18.97
N LEU A 273 -5.16 -3.92 20.27
CA LEU A 273 -4.88 -5.20 20.91
C LEU A 273 -6.02 -6.18 20.62
N THR A 274 -5.72 -7.28 19.95
CA THR A 274 -6.67 -8.39 19.75
C THR A 274 -7.08 -8.98 21.09
N LEU A 275 -8.28 -9.56 21.18
CA LEU A 275 -8.73 -10.25 22.39
C LEU A 275 -7.72 -11.35 22.77
N GLU A 276 -7.44 -11.51 24.06
CA GLU A 276 -6.52 -12.55 24.51
C GLU A 276 -7.03 -13.94 24.06
N PRO A 277 -6.23 -14.72 23.32
CA PRO A 277 -6.62 -16.05 22.89
C PRO A 277 -6.95 -16.97 24.07
N GLN A 278 -7.97 -17.83 23.91
CA GLN A 278 -8.33 -18.82 24.92
C GLN A 278 -7.17 -19.80 25.21
N ALA A 279 -7.08 -20.25 26.46
CA ALA A 279 -6.01 -21.14 26.90
C ALA A 279 -6.08 -22.48 26.16
N GLY A 280 -5.07 -22.78 25.34
CA GLY A 280 -4.96 -24.05 24.60
C GLY A 280 -5.36 -23.98 23.13
N ALA A 281 -5.71 -22.80 22.59
CA ALA A 281 -5.93 -22.65 21.16
C ALA A 281 -4.63 -22.90 20.35
N PRO A 282 -4.70 -23.60 19.20
CA PRO A 282 -3.53 -23.88 18.38
C PRO A 282 -2.92 -22.58 17.84
N GLY A 283 -1.59 -22.48 17.83
CA GLY A 283 -0.86 -21.29 17.39
C GLY A 283 -0.88 -20.13 18.40
N THR A 284 -0.97 -20.41 19.71
CA THR A 284 -0.88 -19.40 20.76
C THR A 284 0.49 -19.38 21.44
N ALA A 285 1.05 -18.18 21.58
CA ALA A 285 2.29 -17.92 22.29
C ALA A 285 2.00 -17.20 23.61
N LYS A 286 2.40 -17.81 24.73
CA LYS A 286 2.29 -17.17 26.06
C LYS A 286 3.56 -16.38 26.34
N ILE A 287 3.44 -15.07 26.58
CA ILE A 287 4.57 -14.18 26.86
C ILE A 287 4.47 -13.66 28.30
N LEU A 288 5.59 -13.64 29.00
CA LEU A 288 5.70 -13.08 30.35
C LEU A 288 6.35 -11.68 30.28
N PHE A 289 5.74 -10.71 30.94
CA PHE A 289 6.17 -9.32 30.97
C PHE A 289 6.65 -8.93 32.37
N ARG A 290 7.81 -8.29 32.44
CA ARG A 290 8.21 -7.46 33.58
C ARG A 290 8.01 -6.00 33.17
N LEU A 291 6.91 -5.41 33.64
CA LEU A 291 6.49 -4.06 33.27
C LEU A 291 7.41 -3.01 33.91
N PRO A 292 7.48 -1.79 33.36
CA PRO A 292 8.34 -0.72 33.88
C PRO A 292 7.98 -0.28 35.31
N ASN A 293 6.73 -0.49 35.74
CA ASN A 293 6.27 -0.22 37.12
C ASN A 293 6.70 -1.31 38.13
N GLY A 294 7.50 -2.30 37.71
CA GLY A 294 7.98 -3.41 38.54
C GLY A 294 6.99 -4.58 38.68
N SER A 295 5.76 -4.44 38.18
CA SER A 295 4.77 -5.52 38.18
C SER A 295 5.07 -6.57 37.11
N ARG A 296 4.55 -7.78 37.31
CA ARG A 296 4.66 -8.89 36.36
C ARG A 296 3.28 -9.16 35.79
N SER A 297 3.21 -9.24 34.47
CA SER A 297 1.99 -9.65 33.76
C SER A 297 2.31 -10.80 32.80
N ALA A 298 1.32 -11.58 32.43
CA ALA A 298 1.47 -12.60 31.39
C ALA A 298 0.26 -12.50 30.46
N ARG A 299 0.51 -12.56 29.16
CA ARG A 299 -0.53 -12.47 28.16
C ARG A 299 -0.26 -13.45 27.02
N ARG A 300 -1.33 -14.04 26.49
CA ARG A 300 -1.27 -14.86 25.28
C ARG A 300 -1.46 -13.99 24.04
N PHE A 301 -0.72 -14.32 23.00
CA PHE A 301 -0.83 -13.75 21.66
C PHE A 301 -0.95 -14.90 20.66
N LEU A 302 -1.42 -14.62 19.46
CA LEU A 302 -1.31 -15.57 18.36
C LEU A 302 0.11 -15.53 17.80
N GLU A 303 0.61 -16.66 17.32
CA GLU A 303 1.92 -16.72 16.64
C GLU A 303 1.94 -15.86 15.36
N SER A 304 0.77 -15.62 14.76
CA SER A 304 0.58 -14.71 13.63
C SER A 304 0.56 -13.23 14.01
N ASP A 305 0.42 -12.89 15.29
CA ASP A 305 0.42 -11.49 15.73
C ASP A 305 1.82 -10.89 15.53
N SER A 306 1.87 -9.59 15.23
CA SER A 306 3.14 -8.87 15.09
C SER A 306 3.78 -8.60 16.45
N VAL A 307 5.12 -8.52 16.49
CA VAL A 307 5.84 -8.04 17.67
C VAL A 307 5.41 -6.59 18.02
N GLY A 308 4.91 -5.81 17.06
CA GLY A 308 4.29 -4.50 17.31
C GLY A 308 3.13 -4.53 18.31
N MET A 309 2.36 -5.62 18.37
CA MET A 309 1.27 -5.81 19.34
C MET A 309 1.79 -5.94 20.79
N VAL A 310 2.97 -6.51 20.96
CA VAL A 310 3.65 -6.65 22.26
C VAL A 310 3.99 -5.26 22.82
N TYR A 311 4.46 -4.34 21.97
CA TYR A 311 4.71 -2.94 22.34
C TYR A 311 3.41 -2.22 22.72
N ALA A 312 2.36 -2.36 21.91
CA ALA A 312 1.06 -1.76 22.19
C ALA A 312 0.46 -2.26 23.52
N TYR A 313 0.70 -3.53 23.88
CA TYR A 313 0.22 -4.10 25.13
C TYR A 313 0.93 -3.47 26.33
N VAL A 314 2.26 -3.41 26.29
CA VAL A 314 3.05 -2.82 27.37
C VAL A 314 2.73 -1.33 27.54
N GLU A 315 2.49 -0.62 26.44
CA GLU A 315 2.05 0.79 26.47
C GLU A 315 0.65 0.94 27.07
N SER A 316 -0.27 0.00 26.79
CA SER A 316 -1.62 0.02 27.38
C SER A 316 -1.63 -0.27 28.90
N GLU A 317 -0.73 -1.14 29.37
CA GLU A 317 -0.61 -1.50 30.78
C GLU A 317 0.19 -0.48 31.60
N SER A 318 1.08 0.28 30.95
CA SER A 318 2.00 1.21 31.61
C SER A 318 1.55 2.66 31.42
N LYS A 319 0.62 3.12 32.27
CA LYS A 319 0.11 4.50 32.24
C LYS A 319 1.16 5.57 32.65
N ASP A 320 2.25 5.14 33.29
CA ASP A 320 3.23 6.02 33.93
C ASP A 320 4.31 6.62 32.99
N GLY A 321 4.29 6.26 31.69
CA GLY A 321 5.34 6.59 30.72
C GLY A 321 4.90 7.34 29.47
N GLN A 322 3.80 8.13 29.53
CA GLN A 322 3.32 8.89 28.37
C GLN A 322 4.45 9.77 27.79
N GLY A 323 4.85 9.48 26.54
CA GLY A 323 5.86 10.24 25.79
C GLY A 323 7.31 9.77 25.93
N LYS A 324 7.60 8.72 26.72
CA LYS A 324 8.96 8.12 26.80
C LYS A 324 9.10 6.94 25.85
N ARG A 325 10.33 6.68 25.38
CA ARG A 325 10.60 5.58 24.44
C ARG A 325 10.59 4.25 25.22
N LEU A 326 9.83 3.27 24.72
CA LEU A 326 9.77 1.94 25.33
C LEU A 326 10.89 1.04 24.77
N ASP A 327 11.76 0.54 25.63
CA ASP A 327 12.78 -0.47 25.32
C ASP A 327 12.34 -1.84 25.86
N LEU A 328 12.15 -2.79 24.94
CA LEU A 328 11.78 -4.18 25.23
C LEU A 328 12.95 -5.10 24.93
N ARG A 329 13.34 -5.91 25.93
CA ARG A 329 14.44 -6.87 25.82
C ARG A 329 14.01 -8.29 26.18
N PHE A 330 14.55 -9.28 25.49
CA PHE A 330 14.23 -10.70 25.66
C PHE A 330 15.47 -11.59 25.58
N GLY A 331 15.37 -12.82 26.09
CA GLY A 331 16.43 -13.83 26.05
C GLY A 331 17.65 -13.55 26.95
N PHE A 332 18.59 -14.49 26.94
CA PHE A 332 19.89 -14.38 27.58
C PHE A 332 21.01 -14.75 26.59
N PRO A 333 21.96 -13.85 26.26
CA PRO A 333 22.07 -12.45 26.71
C PRO A 333 20.91 -11.56 26.24
N PRO A 334 20.53 -10.49 26.97
CA PRO A 334 19.39 -9.64 26.61
C PRO A 334 19.56 -8.97 25.24
N LYS A 335 18.63 -9.25 24.32
CA LYS A 335 18.59 -8.66 22.97
C LYS A 335 17.45 -7.65 22.86
N GLU A 336 17.68 -6.57 22.10
CA GLU A 336 16.66 -5.55 21.85
C GLU A 336 15.63 -6.02 20.83
N MET A 337 14.35 -5.76 21.09
CA MET A 337 13.23 -6.17 20.23
C MET A 337 12.91 -5.15 19.13
N GLN A 338 13.57 -3.98 19.10
CA GLN A 338 13.24 -2.90 18.17
C GLN A 338 13.40 -3.33 16.71
N SER A 339 14.45 -4.10 16.41
CA SER A 339 14.80 -4.57 15.06
C SER A 339 13.86 -5.65 14.51
N ILE A 340 13.08 -6.30 15.38
CA ILE A 340 12.15 -7.38 15.03
C ILE A 340 10.68 -6.94 15.14
N ARG A 341 10.41 -5.64 15.29
CA ARG A 341 9.05 -5.10 15.49
C ARG A 341 8.06 -5.47 14.38
N THR A 342 8.56 -5.65 13.15
CA THR A 342 7.77 -6.00 11.97
C THR A 342 7.61 -7.52 11.77
N LYS A 343 8.30 -8.35 12.55
CA LYS A 343 8.17 -9.81 12.49
C LYS A 343 6.96 -10.30 13.27
N THR A 344 6.53 -11.54 13.00
CA THR A 344 5.50 -12.21 13.79
C THR A 344 6.07 -12.78 15.08
N ILE A 345 5.22 -13.01 16.07
CA ILE A 345 5.60 -13.59 17.37
C ILE A 345 6.16 -15.01 17.21
N GLY A 346 5.62 -15.78 16.27
CA GLY A 346 6.13 -17.11 15.91
C GLY A 346 7.53 -17.04 15.30
N GLU A 347 7.75 -16.16 14.32
CA GLU A 347 9.08 -15.95 13.69
C GLU A 347 10.12 -15.43 14.69
N ALA A 348 9.70 -14.64 15.66
CA ALA A 348 10.56 -14.11 16.71
C ALA A 348 10.83 -15.11 17.85
N SER A 349 10.20 -16.29 17.83
CA SER A 349 10.32 -17.34 18.86
C SER A 349 10.09 -16.81 20.28
N LEU A 350 9.09 -15.93 20.46
CA LEU A 350 8.79 -15.28 21.75
C LEU A 350 7.87 -16.11 22.65
N SER A 351 7.46 -17.30 22.22
CA SER A 351 6.61 -18.18 23.02
C SER A 351 7.35 -18.69 24.26
N GLY A 352 6.79 -18.44 25.44
CA GLY A 352 7.36 -18.82 26.73
C GLY A 352 8.46 -17.89 27.25
N GLU A 353 8.85 -16.87 26.48
CA GLU A 353 9.92 -15.94 26.85
C GLU A 353 9.48 -14.88 27.88
N ALA A 354 10.47 -14.37 28.62
CA ALA A 354 10.29 -13.31 29.60
C ALA A 354 10.85 -11.98 29.06
N ILE A 355 9.95 -11.05 28.73
CA ILE A 355 10.29 -9.72 28.22
C ILE A 355 10.49 -8.74 29.37
N GLN A 356 11.65 -8.09 29.38
CA GLN A 356 11.97 -6.98 30.27
C GLN A 356 11.59 -5.67 29.60
N CYS A 357 10.67 -4.92 30.20
CA CYS A 357 10.19 -3.65 29.68
C CYS A 357 10.79 -2.51 30.50
N ARG A 358 11.39 -1.51 29.84
CA ARG A 358 11.90 -0.30 30.49
C ARG A 358 11.56 0.93 29.66
N PHE A 359 11.27 2.04 30.32
CA PHE A 359 11.24 3.34 29.64
C PHE A 359 12.66 3.89 29.57
N VAL A 360 13.03 4.43 28.42
CA VAL A 360 14.30 5.12 28.15
C VAL A 360 14.04 6.60 27.90
#